data_AF-A0A346Y2I3-F1
#
_entry.id   AF-A0A346Y2I3-F1
#
_cell.length_a   1.000
_cell.length_b   1.000
_cell.length_c   1.000
_cell.angle_alpha   90.00
_cell.angle_beta   90.00
_cell.angle_gamma   90.00
#
_symmetry.space_group_name_H-M   'P 1'
#
loop_
_entity.id
_entity.type
_entity.pdbx_description
1 polymer ?
#
loop_
_entity_poly.entity_id
_entity_poly.type
_entity_poly.pdbx_seq_one_letter_code
_entity_poly.pdbx_strand_id
1 'polypeptide(L)'
;MLRPTAAYDPRCPCCALLLSETLEDSGLGLRAPDPSFVYPDANRVRLDVALGVCVFTEQFGGTRAGWGHDIRIEAVDEPMPEELFRDAPRP
;
A
#
# COMPACT_ATOMS: atom_id res chain seq x y z
N MET A 1 13.16 4.24 -6.73
CA MET A 1 12.12 5.07 -6.09
C MET A 1 10.98 5.21 -7.09
N LEU A 2 9.74 5.07 -6.63
CA LEU A 2 8.53 5.12 -7.45
C LEU A 2 7.67 6.32 -7.06
N ARG A 3 7.00 6.92 -8.06
CA ARG A 3 6.04 8.02 -7.93
C ARG A 3 4.81 7.68 -8.77
N PRO A 4 3.59 7.77 -8.23
CA PRO A 4 2.36 7.68 -9.02
C PRO A 4 2.32 8.76 -10.11
N THR A 5 1.68 8.45 -11.23
CA THR A 5 1.46 9.40 -12.35
C THR A 5 0.03 9.24 -12.87
N ALA A 6 -0.44 10.19 -13.68
CA ALA A 6 -1.76 10.10 -14.30
C ALA A 6 -1.96 8.87 -15.21
N ALA A 7 -0.88 8.27 -15.72
CA ALA A 7 -0.94 7.04 -16.53
C ALA A 7 -0.99 5.76 -15.68
N TYR A 8 -0.81 5.87 -14.37
CA TYR A 8 -0.80 4.76 -13.43
C TYR A 8 -2.17 4.66 -12.76
N ASP A 9 -2.91 3.56 -12.98
CA ASP A 9 -4.27 3.40 -12.42
C ASP A 9 -4.20 3.27 -10.90
N PRO A 10 -4.69 4.26 -10.12
CA PRO A 10 -4.62 4.27 -8.66
C PRO A 10 -5.38 3.11 -7.98
N ARG A 11 -6.16 2.33 -8.73
CA ARG A 11 -6.94 1.20 -8.22
C ARG A 11 -6.21 -0.13 -8.29
N CYS A 12 -5.02 -0.19 -8.88
CA CYS A 12 -4.22 -1.42 -8.82
C CYS A 12 -3.77 -1.68 -7.37
N PRO A 13 -3.69 -2.95 -6.91
CA PRO A 13 -3.46 -3.28 -5.50
C PRO A 13 -2.23 -2.62 -4.86
N CYS A 14 -1.17 -2.40 -5.63
CA CYS A 14 0.03 -1.75 -5.11
C CYS A 14 -0.07 -0.22 -5.07
N CYS A 15 -0.98 0.38 -5.82
CA CYS A 15 -1.14 1.83 -5.93
C CYS A 15 -1.73 2.45 -4.68
N ALA A 16 -2.67 1.76 -4.03
CA ALA A 16 -3.24 2.16 -2.74
C ALA A 16 -2.15 2.36 -1.66
N LEU A 17 -0.98 1.75 -1.86
CA LEU A 17 0.17 1.81 -0.95
C LEU A 17 1.12 2.98 -1.25
N LEU A 18 0.98 3.65 -2.40
CA LEU A 18 1.85 4.75 -2.85
C LEU A 18 1.18 6.10 -2.62
N LEU A 19 1.03 6.49 -1.34
CA LEU A 19 0.36 7.72 -0.95
C LEU A 19 0.92 8.93 -1.73
N SER A 20 0.03 9.66 -2.38
CA SER A 20 0.34 10.84 -3.21
C SER A 20 -0.92 11.66 -3.43
N GLU A 21 -0.76 12.90 -3.86
CA GLU A 21 -1.88 13.77 -4.25
C GLU A 21 -2.76 13.12 -5.32
N THR A 22 -2.16 12.55 -6.37
CA THR A 22 -2.88 11.83 -7.44
C THR A 22 -3.77 10.69 -6.92
N LEU A 23 -3.32 10.00 -5.87
CA LEU A 23 -4.08 8.90 -5.26
C LEU A 23 -5.22 9.42 -4.37
N GLU A 24 -5.04 10.58 -3.73
CA GLU A 24 -6.09 11.22 -2.94
C GLU A 24 -7.20 11.76 -3.84
N ASP A 25 -6.82 12.39 -4.96
CA ASP A 25 -7.74 12.89 -5.99
C ASP A 25 -8.57 11.78 -6.66
N SER A 26 -8.13 10.52 -6.57
CA SER A 26 -8.88 9.38 -7.11
C SER A 26 -10.11 9.00 -6.25
N GLY A 27 -10.28 9.62 -5.08
CA GLY A 27 -11.46 9.43 -4.22
C GLY A 27 -11.46 8.16 -3.37
N LEU A 28 -10.31 7.50 -3.20
CA LEU A 28 -10.21 6.26 -2.40
C LEU A 28 -10.39 6.46 -0.89
N GLY A 29 -10.37 7.71 -0.40
CA GLY A 29 -10.61 8.01 1.02
C GLY A 29 -9.55 7.43 1.97
N LEU A 30 -8.27 7.43 1.55
CA LEU A 30 -7.18 6.75 2.27
C LEU A 30 -6.82 7.39 3.63
N ARG A 31 -7.22 8.63 3.85
CA ARG A 31 -7.01 9.37 5.10
C ARG A 31 -8.09 10.43 5.27
N ALA A 32 -8.22 10.92 6.50
CA ALA A 32 -8.96 12.15 6.75
C ALA A 32 -8.25 13.35 6.08
N PRO A 33 -9.02 14.31 5.51
CA PRO A 33 -8.45 15.55 5.00
C PRO A 33 -7.68 16.29 6.09
N ASP A 34 -6.43 16.64 5.79
CA ASP A 34 -5.55 17.43 6.64
C ASP A 34 -4.74 18.36 5.73
N PRO A 35 -5.01 19.69 5.77
CA PRO A 35 -4.30 20.68 4.96
C PRO A 35 -2.81 20.84 5.30
N SER A 36 -2.37 20.38 6.47
CA SER A 36 -0.96 20.44 6.87
C SER A 36 -0.14 19.24 6.39
N PHE A 37 -0.81 18.24 5.80
CA PHE A 37 -0.17 17.03 5.32
C PHE A 37 0.66 17.29 4.07
N VAL A 38 1.92 16.89 4.11
CA VAL A 38 2.85 16.94 2.96
C VAL A 38 3.04 15.51 2.46
N TYR A 39 2.70 15.27 1.20
CA TYR A 39 2.88 13.97 0.55
C TYR A 39 4.37 13.60 0.45
N PRO A 40 4.69 12.29 0.43
CA PRO A 40 6.05 11.87 0.18
C PRO A 40 6.52 12.25 -1.22
N ASP A 41 7.80 12.60 -1.35
CA ASP A 41 8.43 12.88 -2.63
C ASP A 41 8.51 11.61 -3.48
N ALA A 42 8.76 10.47 -2.86
CA ALA A 42 8.80 9.18 -3.54
C ALA A 42 8.60 8.03 -2.55
N ASN A 43 8.35 6.84 -3.10
CA ASN A 43 8.25 5.62 -2.32
C ASN A 43 9.36 4.63 -2.72
N ARG A 44 9.97 3.95 -1.76
CA ARG A 44 10.68 2.70 -2.02
C ARG A 44 9.65 1.58 -2.02
N VAL A 45 9.79 0.66 -2.96
CA VAL A 45 8.90 -0.50 -3.09
C VAL A 45 9.77 -1.73 -3.29
N ARG A 46 9.42 -2.83 -2.61
CA ARG A 46 9.90 -4.17 -2.98
C ARG A 46 8.71 -5.02 -3.39
N LEU A 47 8.85 -5.69 -4.52
CA LEU A 47 7.88 -6.66 -5.00
C LEU A 47 8.49 -8.06 -4.84
N ASP A 48 7.66 -9.01 -4.43
CA ASP A 48 7.93 -10.40 -4.71
C ASP A 48 7.81 -10.64 -6.21
N VAL A 49 8.88 -11.13 -6.84
CA VAL A 49 8.95 -11.26 -8.31
C VAL A 49 8.09 -12.43 -8.81
N ALA A 50 7.91 -13.47 -8.01
CA ALA A 50 7.13 -14.64 -8.41
C ALA A 50 5.62 -14.33 -8.38
N LEU A 51 5.17 -13.61 -7.35
CA LEU A 51 3.74 -13.33 -7.13
C LEU A 51 3.28 -11.94 -7.59
N GLY A 52 4.22 -11.03 -7.83
CA GLY A 52 3.89 -9.62 -8.11
C GLY A 52 3.33 -8.86 -6.90
N VAL A 53 3.51 -9.38 -5.69
CA VAL A 53 2.97 -8.80 -4.44
C VAL A 53 3.91 -7.75 -3.87
N CYS A 54 3.37 -6.60 -3.45
CA CYS A 54 4.14 -5.55 -2.80
C CYS A 54 4.45 -5.90 -1.33
N VAL A 55 5.63 -6.46 -1.09
CA VAL A 55 6.06 -6.91 0.25
C VAL A 55 6.64 -5.80 1.12
N PHE A 56 7.03 -4.67 0.53
CA PHE A 56 7.57 -3.55 1.30
C PHE A 56 7.24 -2.20 0.69
N THR A 57 6.96 -1.22 1.54
CA THR A 57 6.97 0.20 1.19
C THR A 57 7.70 1.04 2.22
N GLU A 58 8.27 2.15 1.77
CA GLU A 58 8.82 3.19 2.64
C GLU A 58 8.66 4.55 1.93
N GLN A 59 8.15 5.53 2.66
CA GLN A 59 7.98 6.90 2.21
C GLN A 59 9.28 7.70 2.37
N PHE A 60 9.67 8.42 1.32
CA PHE A 60 10.77 9.40 1.36
C PHE A 60 10.22 10.81 1.26
N GLY A 61 10.61 11.66 2.22
CA GLY A 61 10.07 13.01 2.35
C GLY A 61 8.65 13.04 2.90
N GLY A 62 8.07 14.24 2.96
CA GLY A 62 6.73 14.48 3.46
C GLY A 62 6.56 14.25 4.98
N THR A 63 5.32 14.32 5.44
CA THR A 63 4.94 14.24 6.86
C THR A 63 5.23 12.87 7.47
N ARG A 64 5.29 11.81 6.66
CA ARG A 64 5.42 10.42 7.09
C ARG A 64 6.70 9.76 6.55
N ALA A 65 7.78 10.51 6.43
CA ALA A 65 9.08 9.95 6.03
C ALA A 65 9.44 8.72 6.90
N GLY A 66 9.86 7.63 6.25
CA GLY A 66 10.17 6.34 6.88
C GLY A 66 8.96 5.43 7.16
N TRP A 67 7.73 5.90 6.96
CA TRP A 67 6.54 5.08 7.14
C TRP A 67 6.30 4.17 5.93
N GLY A 68 5.67 3.03 6.19
CA GLY A 68 5.24 2.07 5.17
C GLY A 68 4.95 0.73 5.83
N HIS A 69 5.24 -0.35 5.13
CA HIS A 69 5.06 -1.71 5.63
C HIS A 69 6.23 -2.60 5.23
N ASP A 70 6.43 -3.66 6.00
CA ASP A 70 7.32 -4.77 5.67
C ASP A 70 6.60 -6.07 6.01
N ILE A 71 6.29 -6.87 5.00
CA ILE A 71 5.58 -8.14 5.16
C ILE A 71 6.41 -9.29 4.61
N ARG A 72 6.26 -10.44 5.25
CA ARG A 72 6.88 -11.69 4.81
C ARG A 72 5.79 -12.63 4.31
N ILE A 73 6.02 -13.22 3.15
CA ILE A 73 5.18 -14.30 2.62
C ILE A 73 5.59 -15.57 3.37
N GLU A 74 4.66 -16.15 4.13
CA GLU A 74 4.90 -17.37 4.93
C GLU A 74 4.79 -18.64 4.08
N ALA A 75 3.83 -18.65 3.14
CA ALA A 75 3.43 -19.83 2.39
C ALA A 75 2.74 -19.42 1.07
N VAL A 76 2.88 -20.27 0.05
CA VAL A 76 2.26 -20.11 -1.28
C VAL A 76 1.75 -21.47 -1.73
N ASP A 77 0.52 -21.53 -2.26
CA ASP A 77 -0.15 -22.77 -2.69
C ASP A 77 -0.24 -23.88 -1.61
N GLU A 78 0.03 -23.54 -0.36
CA GLU A 78 -0.13 -24.46 0.77
C GLU A 78 -1.61 -24.55 1.17
N PRO A 79 -2.12 -25.76 1.47
CA PRO A 79 -3.47 -25.92 2.00
C PRO A 79 -3.65 -25.14 3.30
N MET A 80 -4.55 -24.15 3.29
CA MET A 80 -4.87 -23.34 4.45
C MET A 80 -6.12 -23.89 5.16
N PRO A 81 -6.10 -24.08 6.49
CA PRO A 81 -7.28 -24.49 7.25
C PRO A 81 -8.44 -23.49 7.08
N GLU A 82 -9.66 -24.01 6.93
CA GLU A 82 -10.89 -23.20 6.77
C GLU A 82 -11.14 -22.25 7.95
N GLU A 83 -10.64 -22.59 9.13
CA GLU A 83 -10.69 -21.77 10.33
C GLU A 83 -10.05 -20.39 10.16
N LEU A 84 -9.03 -20.27 9.29
CA LEU A 84 -8.35 -19.00 9.02
C LEU A 84 -9.25 -17.99 8.28
N PHE A 85 -10.33 -18.45 7.65
CA PHE A 85 -11.21 -17.64 6.82
C PHE A 85 -12.60 -17.43 7.43
N ARG A 86 -12.81 -17.85 8.68
CA ARG A 86 -14.05 -17.56 9.39
C ARG A 86 -13.99 -16.11 9.89
N ASP A 87 -14.99 -15.32 9.54
CA ASP A 87 -15.14 -13.96 10.08
C ASP A 87 -15.08 -14.02 11.61
N ALA A 88 -14.28 -13.14 12.22
CA ALA A 88 -14.40 -12.89 13.65
C ALA A 88 -15.84 -12.42 13.92
N PRO A 89 -16.50 -12.88 15.01
CA PRO A 89 -17.79 -12.35 15.38
C PRO A 89 -17.69 -10.82 15.46
N ARG A 90 -18.46 -10.10 14.64
CA ARG A 90 -18.51 -8.65 14.73
C ARG A 90 -19.06 -8.27 16.12
N PRO A 91 -18.35 -7.44 16.90
CA PRO A 91 -18.87 -6.92 18.16
C PRO A 91 -20.08 -6.00 17.96
#